data_AF-A0A3B0VFQ3-F1
#
_entry.id   AF-A0A3B0VFQ3-F1
#
_cell.length_a   1.000
_cell.length_b   1.000
_cell.length_c   1.000
_cell.angle_alpha   90.00
_cell.angle_beta   90.00
_cell.angle_gamma   90.00
#
_symmetry.space_group_name_H-M   'P 1'
#
loop_
_entity.id
_entity.type
_entity.pdbx_description
1 polymer ?
#
loop_
_entity_poly.entity_id
_entity_poly.type
_entity_poly.pdbx_seq_one_letter_code
_entity_poly.pdbx_strand_id
1 'polypeptide(L)'
;MYKNLWRQRPLLTLPQIIILLLVGFALFIAVDLNRRAQAGQLVGVGEGDLQMEVDAESTRQVQLQVTQEYVNSDDYVAAYARNEGSYLLPGEKRIVPLLIEATPQATAVPSPTPDPIDRARPWQAWWHLLTDAPQPAP
;
A
#
# COMPACT_ATOMS: atom_id res chain seq x y z
N MET A 1 -84.30 21.29 -35.76
CA MET A 1 -84.13 19.83 -35.94
C MET A 1 -82.64 19.52 -35.72
N TYR A 2 -82.24 19.26 -34.48
CA TYR A 2 -80.84 19.02 -34.10
C TYR A 2 -80.53 17.53 -34.19
N LYS A 3 -79.59 17.13 -35.05
CA LYS A 3 -78.92 15.84 -34.89
C LYS A 3 -77.61 15.79 -35.66
N ASN A 4 -76.62 15.16 -35.02
CA ASN A 4 -75.32 14.71 -35.53
C ASN A 4 -74.12 15.56 -35.11
N LEU A 5 -74.06 15.88 -33.81
CA LEU A 5 -72.81 16.13 -33.13
C LEU A 5 -72.19 14.76 -32.74
N TRP A 6 -70.90 14.60 -33.03
CA TRP A 6 -69.99 13.54 -32.55
C TRP A 6 -69.93 12.23 -33.34
N ARG A 7 -69.22 12.26 -34.48
CA ARG A 7 -68.41 11.11 -34.91
C ARG A 7 -66.96 11.35 -34.47
N GLN A 8 -66.60 10.88 -33.27
CA GLN A 8 -65.21 10.76 -32.91
C GLN A 8 -64.61 9.59 -33.70
N ARG A 9 -63.72 9.89 -34.65
CA ARG A 9 -62.84 8.86 -35.20
C ARG A 9 -61.86 8.49 -34.09
N PRO A 10 -61.73 7.22 -33.69
CA PRO A 10 -60.74 6.84 -32.70
C PRO A 10 -59.35 7.21 -33.25
N LEU A 11 -58.58 7.97 -32.47
CA LEU A 11 -57.23 8.42 -32.85
C LEU A 11 -56.23 7.26 -32.96
N LEU A 12 -56.61 6.09 -32.44
CA LEU A 12 -55.81 4.87 -32.44
C LEU A 12 -56.61 3.72 -33.01
N THR A 13 -55.98 2.95 -33.89
CA THR A 13 -56.54 1.72 -34.44
C THR A 13 -56.38 0.56 -33.46
N LEU A 14 -57.27 -0.41 -33.50
CA LEU A 14 -57.22 -1.63 -32.66
C LEU A 14 -55.84 -2.34 -32.69
N PRO A 15 -55.18 -2.55 -33.85
CA PRO A 15 -53.82 -3.09 -33.89
C PRO A 15 -52.78 -2.18 -33.22
N GLN A 16 -52.89 -0.85 -33.31
CA GLN A 16 -52.00 0.07 -32.58
C GLN A 16 -52.14 -0.08 -31.07
N ILE A 17 -53.36 -0.29 -30.56
CA ILE A 17 -53.59 -0.51 -29.13
C ILE A 17 -52.91 -1.81 -28.66
N ILE A 18 -53.03 -2.88 -29.44
CA ILE A 18 -52.40 -4.17 -29.12
C ILE A 18 -50.87 -4.03 -29.09
N ILE A 19 -50.28 -3.35 -30.08
CA ILE A 19 -48.83 -3.11 -30.12
C ILE A 19 -48.39 -2.29 -28.91
N LEU A 20 -49.11 -1.21 -28.56
CA LEU A 20 -48.79 -0.40 -27.38
C LEU A 20 -48.85 -1.21 -26.09
N LEU A 21 -49.85 -2.10 -25.95
CA LEU A 21 -49.96 -3.00 -24.80
C LEU A 21 -48.79 -3.97 -24.74
N LEU A 22 -48.40 -4.54 -25.88
CA LEU A 22 -47.29 -5.49 -25.96
C LEU A 22 -45.95 -4.81 -25.63
N VAL A 23 -45.72 -3.60 -26.16
CA VAL A 23 -44.54 -2.78 -25.83
C VAL A 23 -44.54 -2.40 -24.36
N GLY A 24 -45.67 -1.96 -23.81
CA GLY A 24 -45.79 -1.64 -22.38
C GLY A 24 -45.52 -2.84 -21.48
N PHE A 25 -46.03 -4.01 -21.85
CA PHE A 25 -45.80 -5.25 -21.13
C PHE A 25 -44.33 -5.71 -21.22
N ALA A 26 -43.72 -5.61 -22.40
CA ALA A 26 -42.30 -5.91 -22.58
C ALA A 26 -41.41 -4.97 -21.75
N LEU A 27 -41.73 -3.67 -21.72
CA LEU A 27 -41.02 -2.69 -20.90
C LEU A 27 -41.16 -2.99 -19.42
N PHE A 28 -42.36 -3.39 -18.98
CA PHE A 28 -42.61 -3.79 -17.60
C PHE A 28 -41.76 -4.98 -17.18
N ILE A 29 -41.71 -6.03 -18.01
CA ILE A 29 -40.86 -7.21 -17.74
C ILE A 29 -39.38 -6.81 -17.72
N ALA A 30 -38.92 -6.01 -18.68
CA ALA A 30 -37.52 -5.58 -18.74
C ALA A 30 -37.10 -4.83 -17.45
N VAL A 31 -37.96 -3.96 -16.93
CA VAL A 31 -37.70 -3.24 -15.68
C VAL A 31 -37.69 -4.18 -14.48
N ASP A 32 -38.63 -5.12 -14.39
CA ASP A 32 -38.68 -6.10 -13.28
C ASP A 32 -37.44 -6.99 -13.26
N LEU A 33 -37.04 -7.53 -14.40
CA LEU A 33 -35.84 -8.36 -14.54
C LEU A 33 -34.58 -7.58 -14.20
N ASN A 34 -34.46 -6.33 -14.65
CA ASN A 34 -33.31 -5.50 -14.32
C ASN A 34 -33.21 -5.21 -12.81
N ARG A 35 -34.35 -4.92 -12.15
CA ARG A 35 -34.39 -4.74 -10.68
C ARG A 35 -33.97 -6.00 -9.94
N ARG A 36 -34.46 -7.16 -10.36
CA ARG A 36 -34.08 -8.47 -9.77
C ARG A 36 -32.60 -8.79 -9.97
N ALA A 37 -32.06 -8.52 -11.17
CA ALA A 37 -30.65 -8.72 -11.45
C ALA A 37 -29.74 -7.83 -10.59
N GLN A 38 -30.12 -6.55 -10.41
CA GLN A 38 -29.40 -5.64 -9.52
C GLN A 38 -29.44 -6.10 -8.05
N ALA A 39 -30.60 -6.54 -7.56
CA ALA A 39 -30.72 -7.08 -6.21
C ALA A 39 -29.87 -8.35 -6.02
N GLY A 40 -29.88 -9.26 -7.00
CA GLY A 40 -29.06 -10.48 -6.97
C GLY A 40 -27.56 -10.19 -6.98
N GLN A 41 -27.11 -9.20 -7.77
CA GLN A 41 -25.70 -8.79 -7.80
C GLN A 41 -25.24 -8.23 -6.44
N LEU A 42 -26.06 -7.41 -5.79
CA LEU A 42 -25.74 -6.85 -4.47
C LEU A 42 -25.66 -7.93 -3.39
N VAL A 43 -26.56 -8.90 -3.42
CA VAL A 43 -26.53 -10.05 -2.50
C VAL A 43 -25.28 -10.90 -2.75
N GLY A 44 -24.96 -11.22 -4.01
CA GLY A 44 -23.79 -12.04 -4.33
C GLY A 44 -22.45 -11.39 -3.96
N VAL A 45 -22.32 -10.06 -4.12
CA VAL A 45 -21.12 -9.33 -3.66
C VAL A 45 -21.04 -9.34 -2.13
N GLY A 46 -22.16 -9.08 -1.44
CA GLY A 46 -22.19 -9.10 0.03
C GLY A 46 -21.86 -10.47 0.62
N GLU A 47 -22.31 -11.56 -0.01
CA GLU A 47 -21.96 -12.93 0.39
C GLU A 47 -20.46 -13.21 0.21
N GLY A 48 -19.86 -12.76 -0.89
CA GLY A 48 -18.43 -12.92 -1.14
C GLY A 48 -17.55 -12.16 -0.14
N ASP A 49 -17.89 -10.91 0.13
CA ASP A 49 -17.18 -10.07 1.10
C ASP A 49 -17.27 -10.67 2.52
N LEU A 50 -18.47 -11.13 2.91
CA LEU A 50 -18.69 -11.76 4.21
C LEU A 50 -17.91 -13.08 4.34
N GLN A 51 -17.87 -13.90 3.29
CA GLN A 51 -17.11 -15.14 3.30
C GLN A 51 -15.61 -14.87 3.47
N MET A 52 -15.08 -13.86 2.79
CA MET A 52 -13.69 -13.44 2.97
C MET A 52 -13.38 -13.01 4.40
N GLU A 53 -14.29 -12.27 5.04
CA GLU A 53 -14.14 -11.85 6.44
C GLU A 53 -14.15 -13.05 7.40
N VAL A 54 -15.06 -14.01 7.18
CA VAL A 54 -15.11 -15.26 7.95
C VAL A 54 -13.82 -16.07 7.79
N ASP A 55 -13.28 -16.19 6.58
CA ASP A 55 -12.04 -16.93 6.32
C ASP A 55 -10.83 -16.24 6.98
N ALA A 56 -10.79 -14.90 6.98
CA ALA A 56 -9.75 -14.13 7.64
C ALA A 56 -9.81 -14.30 9.17
N GLU A 57 -10.99 -14.17 9.77
CA GLU A 57 -11.16 -14.29 11.23
C GLU A 57 -10.98 -15.73 11.72
N SER A 58 -11.38 -16.74 10.95
CA SER A 58 -11.11 -18.14 11.30
C SER A 58 -9.61 -18.45 11.30
N THR A 59 -8.87 -17.94 10.30
CA THR A 59 -7.41 -18.05 10.25
C THR A 59 -6.77 -17.37 11.46
N ARG A 60 -7.23 -16.17 11.81
CA ARG A 60 -6.76 -15.42 12.97
C ARG A 60 -7.03 -16.16 14.27
N GLN A 61 -8.20 -16.77 14.41
CA GLN A 61 -8.57 -17.54 15.58
C GLN A 61 -7.60 -18.71 15.80
N VAL A 62 -7.26 -19.45 14.75
CA VAL A 62 -6.28 -20.56 14.83
C VAL A 62 -4.91 -20.04 15.27
N GLN A 63 -4.43 -18.94 14.68
CA GLN A 63 -3.15 -18.34 15.08
C GLN A 63 -3.13 -17.92 16.56
N LEU A 64 -4.24 -17.33 17.03
CA LEU A 64 -4.37 -16.92 18.43
C LEU A 64 -4.42 -18.13 19.37
N GLN A 65 -5.09 -19.22 18.98
CA GLN A 65 -5.12 -20.46 19.77
C GLN A 65 -3.72 -21.08 19.91
N VAL A 66 -2.96 -21.15 18.80
CA VAL A 66 -1.57 -21.65 18.84
C VAL A 66 -0.69 -20.77 19.73
N THR A 67 -0.85 -19.44 19.62
CA THR A 67 -0.09 -18.50 20.47
C THR A 67 -0.45 -18.66 21.94
N GLN A 68 -1.74 -18.82 22.24
CA GLN A 68 -2.23 -19.06 23.60
C GLN A 68 -1.69 -20.37 24.17
N GLU A 69 -1.67 -21.44 23.38
CA GLU A 69 -1.10 -22.73 23.78
C GLU A 69 0.40 -22.58 24.10
N TYR A 70 1.16 -21.92 23.23
CA TYR A 70 2.58 -21.66 23.46
C TYR A 70 2.82 -20.83 24.74
N VAL A 71 2.09 -19.73 24.93
CA VAL A 71 2.28 -18.86 26.11
C VAL A 71 1.93 -19.58 27.42
N ASN A 72 1.02 -20.56 27.39
CA ASN A 72 0.70 -21.39 28.56
C ASN A 72 1.64 -22.58 28.77
N SER A 73 2.62 -22.79 27.89
CA SER A 73 3.56 -23.91 27.98
C SER A 73 4.73 -23.62 28.92
N ASP A 74 5.31 -24.70 29.47
CA ASP A 74 6.53 -24.62 30.28
C ASP A 74 7.73 -24.09 29.49
N ASP A 75 7.78 -24.34 28.18
CA ASP A 75 8.82 -23.83 27.29
C ASP A 75 8.81 -22.29 27.23
N TYR A 76 7.63 -21.67 27.18
CA TYR A 76 7.49 -20.22 27.26
C TYR A 76 7.96 -19.69 28.62
N VAL A 77 7.59 -20.36 29.73
CA VAL A 77 8.06 -19.97 31.09
C VAL A 77 9.59 -20.04 31.16
N ALA A 78 10.20 -21.09 30.64
CA ALA A 78 11.64 -21.27 30.64
C ALA A 78 12.36 -20.25 29.75
N ALA A 79 11.79 -19.89 28.60
CA ALA A 79 12.32 -18.86 27.71
C ALA A 79 12.23 -17.47 28.36
N TYR A 80 11.07 -17.12 28.92
CA TYR A 80 10.86 -15.87 29.64
C TYR A 80 11.82 -15.75 30.83
N ALA A 81 11.95 -16.81 31.63
CA ALA A 81 12.84 -16.82 32.80
C ALA A 81 14.30 -16.52 32.42
N ARG A 82 14.80 -17.08 31.32
CA ARG A 82 16.18 -16.87 30.86
C ARG A 82 16.38 -15.49 30.20
N ASN A 83 15.46 -15.09 29.33
CA ASN A 83 15.64 -13.91 28.48
C ASN A 83 15.24 -12.61 29.19
N GLU A 84 14.10 -12.61 29.88
CA GLU A 84 13.53 -11.43 30.54
C GLU A 84 13.81 -11.44 32.04
N GLY A 85 13.65 -12.60 32.68
CA GLY A 85 13.85 -12.77 34.12
C GLY A 85 15.30 -12.80 34.59
N SER A 86 16.26 -12.96 33.67
CA SER A 86 17.69 -13.19 34.00
C SER A 86 17.94 -14.34 34.98
N TYR A 87 17.02 -15.31 35.05
CA TYR A 87 17.16 -16.50 35.88
C TYR A 87 18.12 -17.50 35.24
N LEU A 88 18.81 -18.26 36.09
CA LEU A 88 19.81 -19.26 35.71
C LEU A 88 19.48 -20.58 36.39
N LEU A 89 19.76 -21.70 35.73
CA LEU A 89 19.70 -23.00 36.35
C LEU A 89 20.82 -23.17 37.39
N PRO A 90 20.66 -24.06 38.39
CA PRO A 90 21.73 -24.38 39.31
C PRO A 90 23.00 -24.84 38.57
N GLY A 91 24.10 -24.13 38.79
CA GLY A 91 25.40 -24.42 38.15
C GLY A 91 25.72 -23.61 36.89
N GLU A 92 24.75 -22.90 36.31
CA GLU A 92 25.00 -21.96 35.21
C GLU A 92 25.69 -20.68 35.71
N LYS A 93 26.55 -20.09 34.87
CA LYS A 93 27.26 -18.83 35.16
C LYS A 93 26.92 -17.79 34.10
N ARG A 94 26.44 -16.62 34.53
CA ARG A 94 26.22 -15.47 33.64
C ARG A 94 27.55 -14.82 33.29
N ILE A 95 27.85 -14.73 31.99
CA ILE A 95 29.03 -14.05 31.47
C ILE A 95 28.59 -12.68 30.94
N VAL A 96 29.15 -11.60 31.50
CA VAL A 96 28.95 -10.24 30.99
C VAL A 96 30.26 -9.78 30.36
N PRO A 97 30.33 -9.60 29.03
CA PRO A 97 31.53 -9.08 28.38
C PRO A 97 31.79 -7.64 28.86
N LEU A 98 32.98 -7.40 29.39
CA LEU A 98 33.46 -6.05 29.65
C LEU A 98 34.13 -5.55 28.37
N LEU A 99 33.57 -4.52 27.74
CA LEU A 99 34.27 -3.80 26.69
C LEU A 99 35.35 -2.94 27.36
N ILE A 100 36.61 -3.30 27.15
CA ILE A 100 37.75 -2.46 27.52
C ILE A 100 37.94 -1.49 26.35
N GLU A 101 37.62 -0.22 26.55
CA GLU A 101 37.93 0.81 25.56
C GLU A 101 39.45 0.91 25.39
N ALA A 102 39.93 0.75 24.15
CA ALA A 102 41.32 0.95 23.83
C ALA A 102 41.67 2.45 23.95
N THR A 103 42.79 2.78 24.60
CA THR A 103 43.31 4.15 24.64
C THR A 103 43.45 4.68 23.21
N PRO A 104 42.80 5.80 22.83
CA PRO A 104 42.86 6.31 21.46
C PRO A 104 44.31 6.67 21.10
N GLN A 105 44.83 6.07 20.03
CA GLN A 105 46.15 6.41 19.49
C GLN A 105 46.07 7.73 18.71
N ALA A 106 47.09 8.57 18.86
CA ALA A 106 47.18 9.84 18.13
C ALA A 106 47.18 9.61 16.61
N THR A 107 46.24 10.23 15.90
CA THR A 107 46.17 10.20 14.45
C THR A 107 47.32 11.00 13.85
N ALA A 108 48.04 10.43 12.88
CA ALA A 108 49.13 11.12 12.18
C ALA A 108 48.59 12.34 11.42
N VAL A 109 49.26 13.48 11.56
CA VAL A 109 48.92 14.71 10.84
C VAL A 109 49.34 14.57 9.37
N PRO A 110 48.46 14.86 8.39
CA PRO A 110 48.82 14.79 6.98
C PRO A 110 49.88 15.83 6.61
N SER A 111 50.81 15.46 5.72
CA SER A 111 51.82 16.36 5.18
C SER A 111 51.17 17.45 4.33
N PRO A 112 51.61 18.73 4.43
CA PRO A 112 51.04 19.80 3.63
C PRO A 112 51.28 19.55 2.13
N THR A 113 50.25 19.81 1.32
CA THR A 113 50.34 19.77 -0.14
C THR A 113 51.11 21.01 -0.60
N PRO A 114 52.14 20.89 -1.47
CA PRO A 114 52.90 22.04 -1.96
C PRO A 114 52.03 23.05 -2.72
N ASP A 115 52.24 24.35 -2.50
CA ASP A 115 51.47 25.41 -3.15
C ASP A 115 51.89 25.53 -4.63
N PRO A 116 50.95 25.47 -5.59
CA PRO A 116 51.26 25.67 -7.01
C PRO A 116 51.85 27.06 -7.33
N ILE A 117 51.67 28.06 -6.47
CA ILE A 117 52.26 29.41 -6.62
C ILE A 117 53.78 29.35 -6.67
N ASP A 118 54.40 28.43 -5.93
CA ASP A 118 55.87 28.30 -5.87
C ASP A 118 56.50 27.98 -7.24
N ARG A 119 55.70 27.49 -8.20
CA ARG A 119 56.16 27.11 -9.54
C ARG A 119 55.65 28.02 -10.66
N ALA A 120 54.81 29.01 -10.34
CA ALA A 120 54.22 29.89 -11.34
C ALA A 120 55.17 31.04 -11.72
N ARG A 121 55.27 31.36 -13.02
CA ARG A 121 56.01 32.55 -13.48
C ARG A 121 55.06 33.76 -13.53
N PRO A 122 55.49 34.98 -13.15
CA PRO A 122 54.59 36.14 -13.07
C PRO A 122 53.81 36.45 -14.36
N TRP A 123 54.44 36.27 -15.53
CA TRP A 123 53.79 36.52 -16.82
C TRP A 123 52.59 35.60 -17.09
N GLN A 124 52.57 34.39 -16.52
CA GLN A 124 51.47 33.43 -16.66
C GLN A 124 50.21 33.92 -15.93
N ALA A 125 50.39 34.58 -14.78
CA ALA A 125 49.29 35.21 -14.04
C ALA A 125 48.72 36.40 -14.81
N TRP A 126 49.60 37.25 -15.37
CA TRP A 126 49.17 38.37 -16.22
C TRP A 126 48.43 37.88 -17.48
N TRP A 127 48.87 36.78 -18.09
CA TRP A 127 48.21 36.20 -19.26
C TRP A 127 46.78 35.78 -18.98
N HIS A 128 46.52 35.13 -17.83
CA HIS A 128 45.16 34.76 -17.42
C HIS A 128 44.27 35.96 -17.07
N LEU A 129 44.85 37.04 -16.53
CA LEU A 129 44.11 38.25 -16.20
C LEU A 129 43.70 39.05 -17.45
N LEU A 130 44.56 39.04 -18.46
CA LEU A 130 44.38 39.87 -19.65
C LEU A 130 43.70 39.10 -20.79
N THR A 131 43.65 37.76 -20.73
CA THR A 131 43.16 36.92 -21.83
C THR A 131 42.43 35.67 -21.33
N ASP A 132 41.38 35.28 -22.05
CA ASP A 132 40.70 33.97 -21.91
C ASP A 132 41.30 32.89 -22.82
N ALA A 133 42.40 33.20 -23.50
CA ALA A 133 43.07 32.26 -24.41
C ALA A 133 43.95 31.28 -23.63
N PRO A 134 44.07 30.01 -24.07
CA PRO A 134 45.01 29.08 -23.46
C PRO A 134 46.44 29.64 -23.52
N GLN A 135 47.23 29.39 -22.48
CA GLN A 135 48.61 29.88 -22.44
C GLN A 135 49.40 29.34 -23.65
N PRO A 136 50.22 30.17 -24.32
CA PRO A 136 51.10 29.68 -25.36
C PRO A 136 52.08 28.66 -24.76
N ALA A 137 52.24 27.53 -25.43
CA ALA A 137 53.25 26.56 -25.04
C ALA A 137 54.65 27.19 -25.18
N PRO A 138 55.60 26.85 -24.30
CA PRO A 138 56.99 27.28 -24.42
C PRO A 138 57.67 26.73 -25.68
#